data_AF-E3MIV9-F1
#
_entry.id   AF-E3MIV9-F1
#
_cell.length_a   1.000
_cell.length_b   1.000
_cell.length_c   1.000
_cell.angle_alpha   90.00
_cell.angle_beta   90.00
_cell.angle_gamma   90.00
#
_symmetry.space_group_name_H-M   'P 1'
#
loop_
_entity.id
_entity.type
_entity.pdbx_description
1 polymer ?
#
loop_
_entity_poly.entity_id
_entity_poly.type
_entity_poly.pdbx_seq_one_letter_code
_entity_poly.pdbx_strand_id
1 'polypeptide(L)'
;METEYLANYYKTVYPVNCTPDLRFLASKEGVIFYSRLIEFISLPIQILTTFCILKRTPESMNYVKSSLLNVNICSILAGIVLSFFVTPFNYFPYLAGFTMGFAADLGASAIVQVIIGLAMTFGRCEHVEMDKFTLISSVDRFISDTKLRAGKHWFCRFF
;
A
#
# COMPACT_ATOMS: atom_id res chain seq x y z
N MET A 1 -14.86 15.74 36.97
CA MET A 1 -14.00 16.82 37.50
C MET A 1 -12.63 16.79 36.84
N GLU A 2 -11.90 15.67 36.86
CA GLU A 2 -10.59 15.55 36.18
C GLU A 2 -10.62 15.76 34.66
N THR A 3 -11.61 15.19 33.96
CA THR A 3 -11.74 15.33 32.50
C THR A 3 -11.96 16.77 32.06
N GLU A 4 -12.64 17.57 32.89
CA GLU A 4 -12.94 18.97 32.62
C GLU A 4 -11.69 19.86 32.81
N TYR A 5 -10.89 19.57 33.85
CA TYR A 5 -9.60 20.22 34.08
C TYR A 5 -8.61 19.95 32.93
N LEU A 6 -8.50 18.69 32.49
CA LEU A 6 -7.66 18.29 31.36
C LEU A 6 -8.09 18.98 30.06
N ALA A 7 -9.39 19.03 29.78
CA ALA A 7 -9.92 19.72 28.61
C ALA A 7 -9.60 21.23 28.62
N ASN A 8 -9.65 21.86 29.80
CA ASN A 8 -9.30 23.27 29.96
C ASN A 8 -7.79 23.52 29.78
N TYR A 9 -6.95 22.63 30.29
CA TYR A 9 -5.49 22.68 30.11
C TYR A 9 -5.07 22.62 28.63
N TYR A 10 -5.63 21.67 27.86
CA TYR A 10 -5.34 21.55 26.42
C TYR A 10 -5.79 22.77 25.59
N LYS A 11 -6.83 23.48 26.04
CA LYS A 11 -7.32 24.68 25.34
C LYS A 11 -6.52 25.94 25.64
N THR A 12 -6.02 26.08 26.87
CA THR A 12 -5.49 27.37 27.35
C THR A 12 -3.98 27.37 27.56
N VAL A 13 -3.43 26.34 28.17
CA VAL A 13 -2.02 26.29 28.59
C VAL A 13 -1.15 25.56 27.56
N TYR A 14 -1.66 24.47 26.99
CA TYR A 14 -0.92 23.66 26.01
C TYR A 14 -0.41 24.44 24.78
N PRO A 15 -1.21 25.28 24.08
CA PRO A 15 -0.72 25.96 22.88
C PRO A 15 0.35 27.04 23.17
N VAL A 16 0.42 27.53 24.41
CA VAL A 16 1.41 28.51 24.86
C VAL A 16 2.74 27.83 25.20
N ASN A 17 2.69 26.67 25.86
CA ASN A 17 3.88 25.88 26.22
C ASN A 17 4.42 25.04 25.04
N CYS A 18 3.55 24.59 24.15
CA CYS A 18 3.89 23.83 22.96
C CYS A 18 3.40 24.60 21.74
N THR A 19 4.25 25.48 21.22
CA THR A 19 3.94 26.23 20.00
C THR A 19 3.87 25.25 18.82
N PRO A 20 2.77 25.24 18.05
CA PRO A 20 2.65 24.37 16.89
C PRO A 20 3.73 24.76 15.87
N ASP A 21 4.46 23.76 15.40
CA ASP A 21 5.52 23.95 14.40
C ASP A 21 4.89 24.48 13.10
N LEU A 22 5.25 25.70 12.69
CA LEU A 22 4.72 26.36 11.48
C LEU A 22 5.22 25.72 10.17
N ARG A 23 6.18 24.78 10.27
CA ARG A 23 6.77 24.11 9.12
C ARG A 23 5.69 23.25 8.45
N PHE A 24 5.46 23.51 7.17
CA PHE A 24 4.43 22.84 6.37
C PHE A 24 4.55 21.31 6.41
N LEU A 25 5.78 20.78 6.42
CA LEU A 25 6.06 19.34 6.50
C LEU A 25 5.70 18.69 7.84
N ALA A 26 5.68 19.48 8.92
CA ALA A 26 5.28 19.02 10.25
C ALA A 26 3.78 19.26 10.52
N SER A 27 3.13 20.03 9.64
CA SER A 27 1.70 20.33 9.74
C SER A 27 0.84 19.20 9.19
N LYS A 28 -0.32 19.00 9.82
CA LYS A 28 -1.32 18.02 9.40
C LYS A 28 -1.74 18.16 7.95
N GLU A 29 -1.90 19.41 7.50
CA GLU A 29 -2.38 19.72 6.15
C GLU A 29 -1.32 19.36 5.09
N GLY A 30 -0.03 19.47 5.44
CA GLY A 30 1.07 19.13 4.54
C GLY A 30 1.09 17.65 4.21
N VAL A 31 1.00 16.77 5.21
CA VAL A 31 1.02 15.31 4.98
C VAL A 31 -0.20 14.85 4.17
N ILE A 32 -1.38 15.42 4.39
CA ILE A 32 -2.57 15.12 3.60
C ILE A 32 -2.37 15.56 2.14
N PHE A 33 -1.81 16.75 1.92
CA PHE A 33 -1.53 17.23 0.58
C PHE A 33 -0.50 16.35 -0.15
N TYR A 34 0.61 16.03 0.51
CA TYR A 34 1.67 15.20 -0.09
C TYR A 34 1.23 13.76 -0.35
N SER A 35 0.49 13.14 0.56
CA SER A 35 -0.03 11.78 0.35
C SER A 35 -0.93 11.70 -0.89
N ARG A 36 -1.86 12.66 -1.05
CA ARG A 36 -2.71 12.76 -2.24
C ARG A 36 -1.92 13.03 -3.51
N LEU A 37 -0.88 13.88 -3.44
CA LEU A 37 -0.02 14.20 -4.58
C LEU A 37 0.77 12.97 -5.04
N ILE A 38 1.36 12.23 -4.09
CA ILE A 38 2.12 11.01 -4.38
C ILE A 38 1.18 9.96 -4.97
N GLU A 39 -0.02 9.78 -4.42
CA GLU A 39 -0.99 8.84 -4.96
C GLU A 39 -1.42 9.23 -6.39
N PHE A 40 -1.64 10.52 -6.65
CA PHE A 40 -1.98 11.01 -7.99
C PHE A 40 -0.89 10.70 -9.02
N ILE A 41 0.39 10.79 -8.65
CA ILE A 41 1.52 10.43 -9.51
C ILE A 41 1.70 8.90 -9.60
N SER A 42 1.37 8.18 -8.54
CA SER A 42 1.51 6.73 -8.46
C SER A 42 0.43 5.98 -9.25
N LEU A 43 -0.79 6.50 -9.29
CA LEU A 43 -1.92 5.93 -10.05
C LEU A 43 -1.60 5.65 -11.52
N PRO A 44 -1.09 6.60 -12.34
CA PRO A 44 -0.76 6.31 -13.74
C PRO A 44 0.32 5.24 -13.87
N ILE A 45 1.28 5.19 -12.94
CA ILE A 45 2.33 4.16 -12.94
C ILE A 45 1.71 2.79 -12.67
N GLN A 46 0.79 2.67 -11.71
CA GLN A 46 0.09 1.42 -11.40
C GLN A 46 -0.84 0.96 -12.53
N ILE A 47 -1.46 1.90 -13.26
CA ILE A 47 -2.25 1.61 -14.47
C ILE A 47 -1.34 1.08 -15.58
N LEU A 48 -0.19 1.71 -15.81
CA LEU A 48 0.81 1.24 -16.77
C LEU A 48 1.33 -0.15 -16.41
N THR A 49 1.59 -0.42 -15.13
CA THR A 49 1.97 -1.74 -14.62
C THR A 49 0.90 -2.78 -14.96
N THR A 50 -0.38 -2.47 -14.71
CA THR A 50 -1.50 -3.35 -15.10
C THR A 50 -1.47 -3.65 -16.59
N PHE A 51 -1.36 -2.61 -17.42
CA PHE A 51 -1.33 -2.74 -18.88
C PHE A 51 -0.15 -3.58 -19.36
N CYS A 52 1.04 -3.36 -18.79
CA CYS A 52 2.24 -4.14 -19.06
C CYS A 52 2.03 -5.62 -18.72
N ILE A 53 1.43 -5.94 -17.57
CA ILE A 53 1.12 -7.32 -17.17
C ILE A 53 0.15 -7.97 -18.18
N LEU A 54 -0.90 -7.26 -18.60
CA LEU A 54 -1.83 -7.80 -19.60
C LEU A 54 -1.15 -8.08 -20.95
N LYS A 55 -0.28 -7.17 -21.41
CA LYS A 55 0.39 -7.22 -22.72
C LYS A 55 1.58 -8.18 -22.78
N ARG A 56 2.37 -8.29 -21.70
CA ARG A 56 3.63 -9.07 -21.70
C ARG A 56 3.46 -10.50 -21.22
N THR A 57 2.41 -10.84 -20.46
CA THR A 57 2.26 -12.19 -19.93
C THR A 57 1.65 -13.14 -20.99
N PRO A 58 2.39 -14.17 -21.45
CA PRO A 58 1.89 -15.13 -22.43
C PRO A 58 0.80 -16.04 -21.85
N GLU A 59 -0.06 -16.55 -22.71
CA GLU A 59 -1.25 -17.35 -22.37
C GLU A 59 -0.92 -18.67 -21.61
N SER A 60 0.33 -19.14 -21.69
CA SER A 60 0.79 -20.34 -20.96
C SER A 60 0.88 -20.15 -19.43
N MET A 61 0.70 -18.94 -18.90
CA MET A 61 0.83 -18.62 -17.47
C MET A 61 -0.42 -17.91 -16.90
N ASN A 62 -1.61 -18.32 -17.33
CA ASN A 62 -2.87 -17.69 -16.93
C ASN A 62 -3.09 -17.60 -15.41
N TYR A 63 -2.66 -18.60 -14.64
CA TYR A 63 -2.79 -18.59 -13.17
C TYR A 63 -1.98 -17.45 -12.52
N VAL A 64 -0.72 -17.31 -12.91
CA VAL A 64 0.20 -16.28 -12.39
C VAL A 64 -0.22 -14.89 -12.84
N LYS A 65 -0.71 -14.77 -14.08
CA LYS A 65 -1.27 -13.53 -14.62
C LYS A 65 -2.42 -13.01 -13.75
N SER A 66 -3.35 -13.88 -13.40
CA SER A 66 -4.51 -13.50 -12.59
C SER A 66 -4.12 -13.11 -11.17
N SER A 67 -3.19 -13.84 -10.54
CA SER A 67 -2.68 -13.49 -9.19
C SER A 67 -2.03 -12.11 -9.19
N LEU A 68 -1.11 -11.88 -10.14
CA LEU A 68 -0.37 -10.62 -10.25
C LEU A 68 -1.29 -9.42 -10.53
N LEU A 69 -2.33 -9.62 -11.36
CA LEU A 69 -3.33 -8.59 -11.62
C LEU A 69 -4.19 -8.30 -10.39
N ASN A 70 -4.63 -9.34 -9.67
CA ASN A 70 -5.41 -9.18 -8.45
C ASN A 70 -4.65 -8.34 -7.41
N VAL A 71 -3.36 -8.60 -7.24
CA VAL A 71 -2.52 -7.89 -6.27
C VAL A 71 -2.25 -6.46 -6.71
N ASN A 72 -2.05 -6.20 -8.01
CA ASN A 72 -1.91 -4.85 -8.51
C ASN A 72 -3.22 -4.03 -8.41
N ILE A 73 -4.38 -4.65 -8.64
CA ILE A 73 -5.69 -3.98 -8.47
C ILE A 73 -5.96 -3.71 -6.99
N CYS A 74 -5.70 -4.69 -6.12
CA CYS A 74 -5.73 -4.49 -4.68
C CYS A 74 -4.78 -3.36 -4.29
N SER A 75 -3.63 -3.25 -4.98
CA SER A 75 -2.63 -2.15 -4.94
C SER A 75 -3.19 -0.75 -5.10
N ILE A 76 -3.90 -0.57 -6.20
CA ILE A 76 -4.58 0.67 -6.52
C ILE A 76 -5.68 0.97 -5.50
N LEU A 77 -6.50 -0.02 -5.16
CA LEU A 77 -7.63 0.17 -4.24
C LEU A 77 -7.19 0.60 -2.84
N ALA A 78 -6.22 -0.06 -2.22
CA ALA A 78 -5.80 0.36 -0.88
C ALA A 78 -4.98 1.66 -0.89
N GLY A 79 -4.29 2.01 -1.99
CA GLY A 79 -3.65 3.33 -2.12
C GLY A 79 -4.67 4.47 -2.09
N ILE A 80 -5.78 4.30 -2.81
CA ILE A 80 -6.92 5.23 -2.80
C ILE A 80 -7.55 5.29 -1.40
N VAL A 81 -7.81 4.14 -0.76
CA VAL A 81 -8.40 4.11 0.58
C VAL A 81 -7.49 4.78 1.61
N LEU A 82 -6.19 4.52 1.59
CA LEU A 82 -5.24 5.11 2.52
C LEU A 82 -5.04 6.62 2.27
N SER A 83 -5.08 7.06 1.02
CA SER A 83 -4.87 8.47 0.68
C SER A 83 -6.12 9.35 0.88
N PHE A 84 -7.32 8.78 0.72
CA PHE A 84 -8.58 9.54 0.81
C PHE A 84 -9.39 9.26 2.08
N PHE A 85 -9.45 8.01 2.54
CA PHE A 85 -10.31 7.61 3.66
C PHE A 85 -9.56 7.53 4.99
N VAL A 86 -8.30 7.10 4.99
CA VAL A 86 -7.54 6.80 6.20
C VAL A 86 -6.10 7.30 6.03
N THR A 87 -5.89 8.61 6.01
CA THR A 87 -4.53 9.16 5.94
C THR A 87 -3.86 8.98 7.31
N PRO A 88 -2.84 8.12 7.44
CA PRO A 88 -2.23 7.83 8.73
C PRO A 88 -1.22 8.93 9.09
N PHE A 89 -1.40 9.53 10.27
CA PHE A 89 -0.44 10.46 10.85
C PHE A 89 0.36 9.73 11.92
N ASN A 90 1.65 9.46 11.68
CA ASN A 90 2.51 8.76 12.63
C ASN A 90 3.54 9.73 13.23
N TYR A 91 3.60 9.81 14.56
CA TYR A 91 4.52 10.72 15.26
C TYR A 91 5.78 10.00 15.73
N PHE A 92 6.73 9.71 14.84
CA PHE A 92 8.03 9.18 15.28
C PHE A 92 8.73 10.19 16.22
N PRO A 93 9.28 9.82 17.41
CA PRO A 93 9.65 8.49 17.91
C PRO A 93 8.59 7.76 18.76
N TYR A 94 7.41 8.33 18.95
CA TYR A 94 6.32 7.65 19.64
C TYR A 94 5.54 6.82 18.62
N LEU A 95 5.25 5.55 18.91
CA LEU A 95 4.33 4.73 18.10
C LEU A 95 2.87 5.17 18.29
N ALA A 96 2.65 6.48 18.31
CA ALA A 96 1.37 7.12 18.42
C ALA A 96 1.03 7.72 17.06
N GLY A 97 -0.16 7.42 16.59
CA GLY A 97 -0.67 7.99 15.37
C GLY A 97 -2.17 8.09 15.42
N PHE A 98 -2.70 9.08 14.72
CA PHE A 98 -4.13 9.18 14.47
C PHE A 98 -4.36 9.18 12.97
N THR A 99 -5.54 8.75 12.58
CA THR A 99 -5.97 8.77 11.19
C THR A 99 -6.90 9.96 11.00
N MET A 100 -6.70 10.69 9.91
CA MET A 100 -7.61 11.74 9.46
C MET A 100 -8.12 11.36 8.08
N GLY A 101 -9.43 11.45 7.88
CA GLY A 101 -10.08 11.16 6.60
C GLY A 101 -11.61 11.14 6.72
N PHE A 102 -12.30 10.89 5.60
CA PHE A 102 -13.77 10.95 5.51
C PHE A 102 -14.50 10.05 6.52
N ALA A 103 -13.84 8.98 6.98
CA ALA A 103 -14.37 8.10 8.02
C ALA A 103 -14.48 8.79 9.40
N ALA A 104 -13.63 9.79 9.68
CA ALA A 104 -13.70 10.58 10.91
C ALA A 104 -14.90 11.55 10.88
N ASP A 105 -15.21 12.13 9.72
CA ASP A 105 -16.43 12.94 9.51
C ASP A 105 -17.72 12.11 9.67
N LEU A 106 -17.69 10.81 9.34
CA LEU A 106 -18.80 9.89 9.61
C LEU A 106 -18.91 9.45 11.09
N GLY A 107 -18.03 9.90 11.98
CA GLY A 107 -18.04 9.52 13.40
C GLY A 107 -17.51 8.11 13.69
N ALA A 108 -16.79 7.48 12.75
CA ALA A 108 -16.19 6.18 12.99
C ALA A 108 -15.01 6.30 14.00
N SER A 109 -14.93 5.37 14.94
CA SER A 109 -13.86 5.34 15.96
C SER A 109 -12.47 5.30 15.32
N ALA A 110 -11.59 6.21 15.74
CA ALA A 110 -10.23 6.34 15.22
C ALA A 110 -9.41 5.04 15.33
N ILE A 111 -9.70 4.21 16.34
CA ILE A 111 -9.04 2.91 16.55
C ILE A 111 -9.36 1.95 15.38
N VAL A 112 -10.61 1.93 14.94
CA VAL A 112 -11.04 1.06 13.82
C VAL A 112 -10.36 1.49 12.53
N GLN A 113 -10.25 2.79 12.29
CA GLN A 113 -9.55 3.33 11.12
C GLN A 113 -8.06 2.97 11.11
N VAL A 114 -7.39 3.06 12.26
CA VAL A 114 -5.98 2.65 12.40
C VAL A 114 -5.81 1.15 12.15
N ILE A 115 -6.68 0.31 12.72
CA ILE A 115 -6.63 -1.15 12.51
C ILE A 115 -6.82 -1.49 11.03
N ILE A 116 -7.79 -0.85 10.35
CA ILE A 116 -8.02 -1.05 8.92
C ILE A 116 -6.80 -0.61 8.11
N GLY A 117 -6.22 0.55 8.42
CA GLY A 117 -5.00 1.03 7.78
C GLY A 117 -3.83 0.06 7.94
N LEU A 118 -3.61 -0.46 9.15
CA LEU A 118 -2.60 -1.48 9.44
C LEU A 118 -2.89 -2.78 8.67
N ALA A 119 -4.11 -3.31 8.78
CA ALA A 119 -4.49 -4.56 8.12
C ALA A 119 -4.30 -4.48 6.61
N MET A 120 -4.60 -3.33 6.00
CA MET A 120 -4.40 -3.09 4.58
C MET A 120 -2.92 -3.03 4.18
N THR A 121 -2.02 -2.49 5.01
CA THR A 121 -0.58 -2.50 4.69
C THR A 121 0.06 -3.86 4.94
N PHE A 122 -0.31 -4.56 6.03
CA PHE A 122 0.20 -5.89 6.35
C PHE A 122 -0.32 -6.98 5.41
N GLY A 123 -1.61 -6.97 5.08
CA GLY A 123 -2.21 -7.96 4.17
C GLY A 123 -1.62 -7.87 2.75
N ARG A 124 -1.16 -6.69 2.34
CA ARG A 124 -0.42 -6.51 1.09
C ARG A 124 0.98 -7.10 1.15
N CYS A 125 1.65 -6.98 2.29
CA CYS A 125 2.97 -7.57 2.49
C CYS A 125 2.91 -9.10 2.43
N GLU A 126 1.93 -9.72 3.09
CA GLU A 126 1.71 -11.17 3.01
C GLU A 126 1.35 -11.63 1.60
N HIS A 127 0.45 -10.92 0.90
CA HIS A 127 0.07 -11.33 -0.45
C HIS A 127 1.20 -11.13 -1.47
N VAL A 128 2.02 -10.06 -1.32
CA VAL A 128 3.23 -9.83 -2.13
C VAL A 128 4.30 -10.89 -1.85
N GLU A 129 4.51 -11.30 -0.60
CA GLU A 129 5.44 -12.39 -0.23
C GLU A 129 5.03 -13.70 -0.93
N MET A 130 3.73 -14.02 -0.89
CA MET A 130 3.14 -15.22 -1.50
C MET A 130 3.20 -15.19 -3.03
N ASP A 131 2.98 -14.02 -3.65
CA ASP A 131 3.16 -13.84 -5.09
C ASP A 131 4.63 -13.95 -5.51
N LYS A 132 5.56 -13.48 -4.70
CA LYS A 132 7.00 -13.59 -4.98
C LYS A 132 7.41 -15.06 -5.04
N PHE A 133 6.94 -15.87 -4.10
CA PHE A 133 7.17 -17.31 -4.09
C PHE A 133 6.50 -18.01 -5.31
N THR A 134 5.28 -17.58 -5.67
CA THR A 134 4.56 -18.08 -6.84
C THR A 134 5.25 -17.69 -8.16
N LEU A 135 5.78 -16.48 -8.26
CA LEU A 135 6.55 -16.00 -9.41
C LEU A 135 7.88 -16.74 -9.55
N ILE A 136 8.63 -16.91 -8.47
CA ILE A 136 9.91 -17.65 -8.48
C ILE A 136 9.68 -19.09 -8.94
N SER A 137 8.72 -19.80 -8.34
CA SER A 137 8.39 -21.17 -8.74
C SER A 137 7.89 -21.29 -10.18
N SER A 138 7.25 -20.24 -10.70
CA SER A 138 6.76 -20.19 -12.09
C SER A 138 7.85 -19.83 -13.09
N VAL A 139 8.82 -18.98 -12.73
CA VAL A 139 10.02 -18.69 -13.52
C VAL A 139 10.92 -19.92 -13.57
N ASP A 140 11.11 -20.62 -12.45
CA ASP A 140 11.83 -21.90 -12.42
C ASP A 140 11.17 -22.95 -13.32
N ARG A 141 9.83 -23.04 -13.29
CA ARG A 141 9.09 -23.92 -14.21
C ARG A 141 9.30 -23.53 -15.67
N PHE A 142 9.27 -22.22 -15.99
CA PHE A 142 9.51 -21.73 -17.35
C PHE A 142 10.94 -22.02 -17.84
N ILE A 143 11.95 -21.84 -16.98
CA ILE A 143 13.36 -22.16 -17.26
C ILE A 143 13.54 -23.68 -17.46
N SER A 144 12.88 -24.49 -16.63
CA SER A 144 12.89 -25.94 -16.76
C SER A 144 12.26 -26.39 -18.09
N ASP A 145 11.11 -25.82 -18.46
CA ASP A 145 10.45 -26.08 -19.75
C ASP A 145 11.29 -25.62 -20.95
N THR A 146 11.98 -24.48 -20.87
CA THR A 146 12.88 -24.03 -21.94
C THR A 146 14.12 -24.91 -22.06
N LYS A 147 14.71 -25.35 -20.93
CA LYS A 147 15.81 -26.33 -20.95
C LYS A 147 15.37 -27.69 -21.51
N LEU A 148 14.19 -28.18 -21.15
CA LEU A 148 13.61 -29.42 -21.71
C LEU A 148 13.34 -29.31 -23.21
N ARG A 149 12.85 -28.16 -23.69
CA ARG A 149 12.59 -27.93 -25.12
C ARG A 149 13.88 -27.78 -25.92
N ALA A 150 14.88 -27.10 -25.37
CA ALA A 150 16.22 -26.99 -25.97
C ALA A 150 16.94 -28.36 -26.01
N GLY A 151 16.80 -29.18 -24.97
CA GLY A 151 17.33 -30.54 -24.93
C GLY A 151 16.67 -31.48 -25.95
N LYS A 152 15.34 -31.42 -26.10
CA LYS A 152 14.61 -32.18 -27.13
C LYS A 152 14.99 -31.76 -28.56
N HIS A 153 15.24 -30.47 -28.79
CA HIS A 153 15.66 -29.97 -30.10
C HIS A 153 17.10 -30.37 -30.46
N TRP A 154 17.98 -30.56 -29.47
CA TRP A 154 19.29 -31.18 -29.68
C TRP A 154 19.18 -32.68 -29.98
N PHE A 155 18.28 -33.38 -29.31
CA PHE A 155 18.06 -34.82 -29.50
C PHE A 155 17.45 -35.15 -30.88
N CYS A 156 16.52 -34.34 -31.39
CA CYS A 156 15.96 -34.49 -32.75
C CYS A 156 16.90 -34.05 -33.89
N ARG A 157 18.07 -33.49 -33.58
CA ARG A 157 19.05 -33.03 -34.58
C ARG A 157 20.29 -33.93 -34.65
N PHE A 158 20.36 -34.94 -33.78
CA PHE A 158 21.49 -35.88 -33.68
C PHE A 158 21.08 -37.34 -33.97
N PHE A 159 19.81 -37.58 -34.31
CA PHE A 159 19.25 -38.82 -34.82
C PHE A 159 18.42 -38.49 -36.06
#